data_AF-A0A7Y5X0H5-F1
#
_entry.id   AF-A0A7Y5X0H5-F1
#
_cell.length_a   1.000
_cell.length_b   1.000
_cell.length_c   1.000
_cell.angle_alpha   90.00
_cell.angle_beta   90.00
_cell.angle_gamma   90.00
#
_symmetry.space_group_name_H-M   'P 1'
#
loop_
_entity.id
_entity.type
_entity.pdbx_description
1 polymer ?
#
loop_
_entity_poly.entity_id
_entity_poly.type
_entity_poly.pdbx_seq_one_letter_code
_entity_poly.pdbx_strand_id
1 'polypeptide(L)'
;MSGALLYGVLIAFGLFTGGAAGLLGVGGGIMMVPFLTLVAGVSQHAAQATSLLVVLPTAIVASVTLHRKGVGDLPLALRCGALGAVGGILGALLALALPGHTLRIIFALFLAGVAVRLVRDGLATE
;
A
#
# COMPACT_ATOMS: atom_id res chain seq x y z
N MET A 1 -16.50 -13.30 -16.39
CA MET A 1 -15.18 -13.19 -17.06
C MET A 1 -14.59 -14.58 -17.14
N SER A 2 -14.10 -15.04 -18.29
CA SER A 2 -13.37 -16.31 -18.35
C SER A 2 -12.16 -16.23 -17.40
N GLY A 3 -11.87 -17.31 -16.67
CA GLY A 3 -10.83 -17.29 -15.61
C GLY A 3 -9.48 -16.78 -16.12
N ALA A 4 -9.11 -17.12 -17.36
CA ALA A 4 -7.89 -16.65 -18.00
C ALA A 4 -7.81 -15.12 -18.17
N LEU A 5 -8.93 -14.45 -18.53
CA LEU A 5 -8.96 -12.99 -18.64
C LEU A 5 -8.80 -12.31 -17.28
N LEU A 6 -9.40 -12.89 -16.23
CA LEU A 6 -9.26 -12.36 -14.87
C LEU A 6 -7.81 -12.44 -14.38
N TYR A 7 -7.14 -13.58 -14.58
CA TYR A 7 -5.73 -13.73 -14.22
C TYR A 7 -4.81 -12.79 -15.01
N GLY A 8 -5.06 -12.60 -16.32
CA GLY A 8 -4.32 -11.66 -17.14
C GLY A 8 -4.42 -10.21 -16.63
N VAL A 9 -5.63 -9.78 -16.27
CA VAL A 9 -5.87 -8.44 -15.71
C VAL A 9 -5.17 -8.27 -14.35
N LEU A 10 -5.22 -9.29 -13.48
CA LEU A 10 -4.55 -9.25 -12.17
C LEU A 10 -3.03 -9.11 -12.29
N ILE A 11 -2.41 -9.85 -13.21
CA ILE A 11 -0.96 -9.79 -13.45
C ILE A 11 -0.59 -8.41 -14.00
N ALA A 12 -1.29 -7.91 -15.00
CA ALA A 12 -1.03 -6.59 -15.60
C ALA A 12 -1.18 -5.47 -14.56
N PHE A 13 -2.23 -5.52 -13.75
CA PHE A 13 -2.48 -4.54 -12.69
C PHE A 13 -1.43 -4.63 -11.57
N GLY A 14 -1.02 -5.83 -11.18
CA GLY A 14 0.06 -6.04 -10.22
C GLY A 14 1.40 -5.48 -10.71
N LEU A 15 1.72 -5.64 -11.99
CA LEU A 15 2.93 -5.09 -12.60
C LEU A 15 2.89 -3.55 -12.62
N PHE A 16 1.76 -2.98 -13.03
CA PHE A 16 1.55 -1.53 -13.07
C PHE A 16 1.65 -0.90 -11.67
N THR A 17 0.88 -1.45 -10.71
CA THR A 17 0.87 -0.94 -9.34
C THR A 17 2.21 -1.14 -8.64
N GLY A 18 2.93 -2.24 -8.89
CA GLY A 18 4.28 -2.46 -8.37
C GLY A 18 5.28 -1.43 -8.91
N GLY A 19 5.25 -1.16 -10.22
CA GLY A 19 6.08 -0.12 -10.84
C GLY A 19 5.76 1.27 -10.30
N ALA A 20 4.48 1.63 -10.24
CA ALA A 20 4.04 2.91 -9.70
C ALA A 20 4.37 3.06 -8.21
N ALA A 21 4.20 2.01 -7.40
CA ALA A 21 4.55 2.03 -5.99
C ALA A 21 6.07 2.21 -5.77
N GLY A 22 6.90 1.61 -6.62
CA GLY A 22 8.35 1.77 -6.60
C GLY A 22 8.81 3.19 -7.02
N LEU A 23 8.14 3.79 -8.01
CA LEU A 23 8.46 5.14 -8.48
C LEU A 23 7.98 6.23 -7.53
N LEU A 24 6.76 6.09 -7.00
CA LEU A 24 6.12 7.09 -6.15
C LEU A 24 6.48 6.92 -4.66
N GLY A 25 6.94 5.74 -4.24
CA GLY A 25 7.25 5.43 -2.84
C GLY A 25 6.02 5.35 -1.92
N VAL A 26 4.81 5.43 -2.47
CA VAL A 26 3.56 5.57 -1.69
C VAL A 26 3.07 4.23 -1.09
N GLY A 27 3.64 3.11 -1.51
CA GLY A 27 3.15 1.77 -1.14
C GLY A 27 1.85 1.44 -1.87
N GLY A 28 1.79 0.27 -2.53
CA GLY A 28 0.72 -0.06 -3.48
C GLY A 28 -0.71 -0.07 -2.93
N GLY A 29 -0.93 0.05 -1.62
CA GLY A 29 -2.24 -0.11 -0.98
C GLY A 29 -3.31 0.90 -1.39
N ILE A 30 -2.92 2.12 -1.76
CA ILE A 30 -3.88 3.13 -2.24
C ILE A 30 -4.55 2.69 -3.54
N MET A 31 -3.83 1.97 -4.41
CA MET A 31 -4.39 1.45 -5.67
C MET A 31 -4.90 0.02 -5.53
N MET A 32 -4.19 -0.83 -4.78
CA MET A 32 -4.46 -2.26 -4.71
C MET A 32 -5.75 -2.58 -3.94
N VAL A 33 -5.99 -1.90 -2.81
CA VAL A 33 -7.15 -2.19 -1.95
C VAL A 33 -8.48 -1.82 -2.64
N PRO A 34 -8.65 -0.63 -3.24
CA PRO A 34 -9.87 -0.31 -3.98
C PRO A 34 -10.09 -1.23 -5.17
N PHE A 35 -9.03 -1.59 -5.89
CA PHE A 35 -9.13 -2.51 -7.02
C PHE A 35 -9.63 -3.90 -6.57
N LEU A 36 -9.02 -4.49 -5.54
CA LEU A 36 -9.41 -5.80 -5.07
C LEU A 36 -10.83 -5.82 -4.47
N THR A 37 -11.26 -4.73 -3.83
CA THR A 37 -12.59 -4.67 -3.21
C THR A 37 -13.70 -4.32 -4.19
N LEU A 38 -13.49 -3.34 -5.08
CA LEU A 38 -14.50 -2.85 -6.01
C LEU A 38 -14.56 -3.66 -7.31
N VAL A 39 -13.42 -4.16 -7.79
CA VAL A 39 -13.34 -4.89 -9.08
C VAL A 39 -13.33 -6.39 -8.86
N ALA A 40 -12.47 -6.89 -7.96
CA ALA A 40 -12.34 -8.32 -7.72
C ALA A 40 -13.33 -8.87 -6.66
N GLY A 41 -14.08 -7.99 -5.98
CA GLY A 41 -15.10 -8.39 -4.98
C GLY A 41 -14.54 -9.07 -3.73
N VAL A 42 -13.24 -8.89 -3.45
CA VAL A 42 -12.56 -9.48 -2.29
C VAL A 42 -12.97 -8.75 -1.01
N SER A 43 -13.07 -9.48 0.10
CA SER A 43 -13.39 -8.87 1.40
C SER A 43 -12.33 -7.83 1.80
N GLN A 44 -12.74 -6.82 2.58
CA GLN A 44 -11.85 -5.71 2.96
C GLN A 44 -10.59 -6.20 3.68
N HIS A 45 -10.72 -7.15 4.61
CA HIS A 45 -9.61 -7.77 5.32
C HIS A 45 -8.65 -8.49 4.38
N ALA A 46 -9.17 -9.29 3.45
CA ALA A 46 -8.33 -10.01 2.50
C ALA A 46 -7.63 -9.06 1.52
N ALA A 47 -8.33 -8.03 1.02
CA ALA A 47 -7.74 -7.03 0.13
C ALA A 47 -6.57 -6.26 0.78
N GLN A 48 -6.73 -5.87 2.05
CA GLN A 48 -5.66 -5.20 2.81
C GLN A 48 -4.48 -6.15 3.07
N ALA A 49 -4.75 -7.39 3.48
CA ALA A 49 -3.71 -8.40 3.71
C ALA A 49 -2.92 -8.70 2.43
N THR A 50 -3.61 -8.89 1.30
CA THR A 50 -2.96 -9.10 -0.01
C THR A 50 -2.14 -7.89 -0.41
N SER A 51 -2.63 -6.67 -0.19
CA SER A 51 -1.86 -5.47 -0.48
C SER A 51 -0.58 -5.38 0.34
N LEU A 52 -0.63 -5.69 1.64
CA LEU A 52 0.56 -5.68 2.51
C LEU A 52 1.58 -6.74 2.04
N LEU A 53 1.09 -7.91 1.63
CA LEU A 53 1.94 -8.97 1.08
C LEU A 53 2.69 -8.52 -0.18
N VAL A 54 2.05 -7.71 -1.04
CA VAL A 54 2.69 -7.17 -2.26
C VAL A 54 3.67 -6.04 -1.95
N VAL A 55 3.41 -5.26 -0.91
CA VAL A 55 4.33 -4.20 -0.46
C VAL A 55 5.64 -4.78 0.10
N LEU A 56 5.61 -5.96 0.70
CA LEU A 56 6.79 -6.58 1.30
C LEU A 56 7.97 -6.79 0.31
N PRO A 57 7.82 -7.51 -0.82
CA PRO A 57 8.93 -7.72 -1.76
C PRO A 57 9.38 -6.41 -2.42
N THR A 58 8.46 -5.50 -2.72
CA THR A 58 8.81 -4.20 -3.32
C THR A 58 9.62 -3.33 -2.36
N ALA A 59 9.26 -3.31 -1.07
CA ALA A 59 10.02 -2.62 -0.03
C ALA A 59 11.42 -3.21 0.16
N ILE A 60 11.55 -4.55 0.12
CA ILE A 60 12.86 -5.24 0.22
C ILE A 60 13.75 -4.82 -0.96
N VAL A 61 13.25 -4.94 -2.19
CA VAL A 61 14.00 -4.58 -3.40
C VAL A 61 14.39 -3.11 -3.39
N ALA A 62 13.47 -2.22 -3.02
CA ALA A 62 13.74 -0.79 -2.91
C ALA A 62 14.83 -0.50 -1.87
N SER A 63 14.74 -1.10 -0.68
CA SER A 63 15.70 -0.91 0.42
C SER A 63 17.10 -1.39 0.03
N VAL A 64 17.21 -2.59 -0.54
CA VAL A 64 18.49 -3.15 -1.02
C VAL A 64 19.09 -2.27 -2.11
N THR A 65 18.27 -1.82 -3.06
CA THR A 65 18.72 -0.96 -4.16
C THR A 65 19.25 0.37 -3.65
N LEU A 66 18.55 1.00 -2.70
CA LEU A 66 18.94 2.28 -2.13
C LEU A 66 20.24 2.16 -1.33
N HIS A 67 20.35 1.11 -0.52
CA HIS A 67 21.56 0.80 0.24
C HIS A 67 22.77 0.55 -0.67
N ARG A 68 22.62 -0.21 -1.76
CA ARG A 68 23.70 -0.45 -2.74
C ARG A 68 24.16 0.82 -3.46
N LYS A 69 23.29 1.82 -3.61
CA LYS A 69 23.63 3.12 -4.18
C LYS A 69 24.31 4.05 -3.17
N GLY A 70 24.50 3.64 -1.92
CA GLY A 70 25.03 4.48 -0.85
C GLY A 70 24.08 5.63 -0.47
N VAL A 71 22.79 5.51 -0.81
CA VAL A 71 21.77 6.52 -0.54
C VAL A 71 21.03 6.13 0.74
N GLY A 72 21.03 7.03 1.72
CA GLY A 72 20.27 6.88 2.96
C GLY A 72 21.12 6.56 4.20
N ASP A 73 20.61 6.99 5.35
CA ASP A 73 21.18 6.72 6.67
C ASP A 73 20.60 5.40 7.19
N LEU A 74 21.42 4.34 7.19
CA LEU A 74 21.01 3.01 7.63
C LEU A 74 20.60 2.97 9.12
N PRO A 75 21.34 3.57 10.06
CA PRO A 75 20.88 3.74 11.44
C PRO A 75 19.49 4.40 11.56
N LEU A 76 19.24 5.48 10.84
CA LEU A 76 17.95 6.16 10.84
C LEU A 76 16.85 5.27 10.25
N ALA A 77 17.13 4.63 9.11
CA ALA A 77 16.21 3.72 8.44
C ALA A 77 15.82 2.54 9.34
N LEU A 78 16.76 1.98 10.10
CA LEU A 78 16.48 0.90 11.06
C LEU A 78 15.63 1.37 12.24
N ARG A 79 15.89 2.56 12.79
CA ARG A 79 15.07 3.13 13.89
C ARG A 79 13.64 3.42 13.43
N CYS A 80 13.49 4.11 12.30
CA CYS A 80 12.18 4.40 11.71
C CYS A 80 11.46 3.11 11.29
N GLY A 81 12.20 2.15 10.71
CA GLY A 81 11.67 0.86 10.31
C GLY A 81 11.19 0.02 11.49
N ALA A 82 11.93 0.00 12.60
CA ALA A 82 11.51 -0.69 13.82
C ALA A 82 10.23 -0.08 14.42
N LEU A 83 10.17 1.26 14.54
CA LEU A 83 8.96 1.95 15.00
C LEU A 83 7.78 1.72 14.06
N GLY A 84 8.02 1.76 12.75
CA GLY A 84 7.04 1.47 11.72
C GLY A 84 6.54 0.02 11.78
N ALA A 85 7.42 -0.94 12.06
CA ALA A 85 7.05 -2.35 12.22
C ALA A 85 6.13 -2.55 13.45
N VAL A 86 6.48 -1.94 14.58
CA VAL A 86 5.64 -1.98 15.79
C VAL A 86 4.28 -1.34 15.51
N GLY A 87 4.26 -0.13 14.93
CA GLY A 87 3.02 0.56 14.56
C GLY A 87 2.18 -0.23 13.56
N GLY A 88 2.82 -0.87 12.58
CA GLY A 88 2.17 -1.71 11.57
C GLY A 88 1.55 -2.96 12.17
N ILE A 89 2.24 -3.64 13.08
CA ILE A 89 1.71 -4.81 13.80
C ILE A 89 0.51 -4.39 14.66
N LEU A 90 0.63 -3.33 15.45
CA LEU A 90 -0.46 -2.83 16.29
C LEU A 90 -1.67 -2.41 15.44
N GLY A 91 -1.43 -1.72 14.32
CA GLY A 91 -2.46 -1.34 13.36
C GLY A 91 -3.15 -2.54 12.72
N ALA A 92 -2.40 -3.58 12.36
CA ALA A 92 -2.95 -4.82 11.81
C ALA A 92 -3.80 -5.58 12.83
N LEU A 93 -3.35 -5.67 14.08
CA LEU A 93 -4.12 -6.29 15.17
C LEU A 93 -5.43 -5.53 15.43
N LEU A 94 -5.38 -4.19 15.44
CA LEU A 94 -6.58 -3.37 15.56
C LEU A 94 -7.53 -3.55 14.37
N ALA A 95 -7.00 -3.62 13.14
CA ALA A 95 -7.79 -3.86 11.94
C ALA A 95 -8.49 -5.22 11.95
N LEU A 96 -7.83 -6.27 12.47
CA LEU A 96 -8.42 -7.60 12.65
C LEU A 96 -9.55 -7.63 13.68
N ALA A 97 -9.50 -6.77 14.70
CA ALA A 97 -10.55 -6.64 15.70
C ALA A 97 -11.81 -5.88 15.19
N LEU A 98 -11.70 -5.17 14.07
CA LEU A 98 -12.79 -4.33 13.54
C LEU A 98 -13.66 -5.09 12.52
N PRO A 99 -14.99 -4.84 12.50
CA PRO A 99 -15.86 -5.32 11.44
C PRO A 99 -15.46 -4.75 10.07
N GLY A 100 -15.65 -5.54 9.00
CA GLY A 100 -15.24 -5.14 7.64
C GLY A 100 -15.88 -3.83 7.14
N HIS A 101 -17.11 -3.53 7.58
CA HIS A 101 -17.78 -2.27 7.25
C HIS A 101 -17.07 -1.06 7.88
N THR A 102 -16.75 -1.14 9.18
CA THR A 102 -16.00 -0.09 9.88
C THR A 102 -14.62 0.11 9.27
N LEU A 103 -13.93 -0.99 8.96
CA LEU A 103 -12.62 -0.96 8.31
C LEU A 103 -12.67 -0.30 6.92
N ARG A 104 -13.77 -0.52 6.17
CA ARG A 104 -14.01 0.14 4.88
C ARG A 104 -14.20 1.65 5.03
N ILE A 105 -14.98 2.09 6.02
CA ILE A 105 -15.19 3.52 6.29
C ILE A 105 -13.88 4.19 6.69
N ILE A 106 -13.13 3.60 7.64
CA ILE A 106 -11.83 4.13 8.09
C ILE A 106 -10.87 4.27 6.90
N PHE A 107 -10.79 3.24 6.06
CA PHE A 107 -9.93 3.28 4.88
C PHE A 107 -10.37 4.33 3.86
N ALA A 108 -11.68 4.50 3.64
CA ALA A 108 -12.21 5.54 2.76
C ALA A 108 -11.89 6.95 3.27
N LEU A 109 -12.03 7.20 4.58
CA LEU A 109 -11.66 8.46 5.21
C LEU A 109 -10.15 8.73 5.11
N PHE A 110 -9.32 7.71 5.31
CA PHE A 110 -7.88 7.80 5.10
C PHE A 110 -7.54 8.22 3.67
N LEU A 111 -8.14 7.57 2.66
CA LEU A 111 -7.95 7.93 1.26
C LEU A 111 -8.42 9.35 0.94
N ALA A 112 -9.56 9.77 1.49
CA ALA A 112 -10.04 11.14 1.34
C ALA A 112 -9.06 12.16 1.94
N GLY A 113 -8.49 11.87 3.11
CA GLY A 113 -7.46 12.71 3.73
C GLY A 113 -6.19 12.80 2.89
N VAL A 114 -5.72 11.67 2.34
CA VAL A 114 -4.58 11.64 1.42
C VAL A 114 -4.86 12.48 0.16
N ALA A 115 -6.05 12.35 -0.43
CA ALA A 115 -6.45 13.13 -1.60
C ALA A 115 -6.47 14.64 -1.31
N VAL A 116 -7.06 15.05 -0.18
CA VAL A 116 -7.07 16.46 0.24
C VAL A 116 -5.66 16.99 0.43
N ARG A 117 -4.78 16.22 1.07
CA ARG A 117 -3.38 16.61 1.26
C ARG A 117 -2.66 16.78 -0.07
N LEU A 118 -2.81 15.84 -0.98
CA LEU A 118 -2.22 15.90 -2.33
C LEU A 118 -2.69 17.14 -3.11
N VAL A 119 -3.99 17.46 -3.05
CA VAL A 119 -4.53 18.67 -3.69
C VAL A 119 -3.94 19.93 -3.07
N ARG A 120 -3.83 19.99 -1.73
CA ARG A 120 -3.23 21.14 -1.04
C ARG A 120 -1.76 21.32 -1.40
N ASP A 121 -0.98 20.25 -1.38
CA ASP A 121 0.44 20.28 -1.72
C ASP A 121 0.61 20.72 -3.19
N GLY A 122 -0.25 20.24 -4.10
CA GLY A 122 -0.26 20.66 -5.50
C GLY A 122 -0.60 22.15 -5.71
N LEU A 123 -1.54 22.69 -4.94
CA LEU A 123 -1.93 24.12 -5.00
C LEU A 123 -0.93 25.05 -4.29
N ALA A 124 -0.17 24.53 -3.33
CA ALA A 124 0.84 25.30 -2.59
C ALA A 124 2.20 25.38 -3.29
N THR A 125 2.39 24.63 -4.39
CA THR A 125 3.64 24.60 -5.16
C THR A 125 3.64 25.60 -6.33
N GLU A 126 2.82 26.66 -6.26
CA GLU A 126 2.84 27.81 -7.18
C GLU A 126 3.54 29.03 -6.58
#